data_AF-A0A0G4FU23-F1
#
_entry.id   AF-A0A0G4FU23-F1
#
_cell.length_a   1.000
_cell.length_b   1.000
_cell.length_c   1.000
_cell.angle_alpha   90.00
_cell.angle_beta   90.00
_cell.angle_gamma   90.00
#
_symmetry.space_group_name_H-M   'P 1'
#
loop_
_entity.id
_entity.type
_entity.pdbx_description
1 polymer ?
#
loop_
_entity_poly.entity_id
_entity_poly.type
_entity_poly.pdbx_seq_one_letter_code
_entity_poly.pdbx_strand_id
1 'polypeptide(L)'
;MKVVDSNAGNLTNVEVAELLRESLAKAADAHTTLADISDDELRARTLHQGVVDHIERLPCGRFRVSDAEALTGELIGRFDLAEADVLQIINHAPTREVELQMVVESLYERFSAEDIAELLQMVQKHVSSAAGPTSSGSTGKPTGGTLVVTE
;
A
#
# COMPACT_ATOMS: atom_id res chain seq x y z
N MET A 1 -15.19 -1.59 -29.08
CA MET A 1 -14.43 -2.44 -28.14
C MET A 1 -15.32 -3.59 -27.71
N LYS A 2 -14.84 -4.84 -27.72
CA LYS A 2 -15.57 -6.00 -27.18
C LYS A 2 -14.78 -6.54 -25.99
N VAL A 3 -15.46 -6.84 -24.89
CA VAL A 3 -14.85 -7.45 -23.71
C VAL A 3 -14.61 -8.93 -24.00
N VAL A 4 -13.37 -9.38 -23.84
CA VAL A 4 -12.97 -10.78 -24.02
C VAL A 4 -13.25 -11.56 -22.75
N ASP A 5 -12.62 -11.13 -21.65
CA ASP A 5 -12.82 -11.69 -20.31
C ASP A 5 -13.22 -10.59 -19.33
N SER A 6 -14.34 -10.78 -18.64
CA SER A 6 -14.86 -9.79 -17.69
C SER A 6 -14.06 -9.75 -16.38
N ASN A 7 -13.46 -10.87 -15.97
CA ASN A 7 -12.59 -10.97 -14.80
C ASN A 7 -11.39 -11.85 -15.15
N ALA A 8 -10.28 -11.23 -15.49
CA ALA A 8 -9.04 -11.91 -15.84
C ALA A 8 -8.15 -12.23 -14.62
N GLY A 9 -8.51 -11.72 -13.44
CA GLY A 9 -7.72 -11.86 -12.22
C GLY A 9 -7.94 -10.71 -11.26
N ASN A 10 -7.59 -10.93 -10.00
CA ASN A 10 -7.65 -9.91 -8.96
C ASN A 10 -6.30 -9.20 -8.84
N LEU A 11 -6.33 -7.89 -8.59
CA LEU A 11 -5.14 -7.12 -8.23
C LEU A 11 -5.27 -6.61 -6.80
N THR A 12 -4.17 -6.63 -6.06
CA THR A 12 -4.06 -6.00 -4.75
C THR A 12 -4.02 -4.48 -4.89
N ASN A 13 -4.45 -3.76 -3.85
CA ASN A 13 -4.39 -2.30 -3.82
C ASN A 13 -2.94 -1.80 -3.98
N VAL A 14 -1.95 -2.57 -3.51
CA VAL A 14 -0.53 -2.21 -3.58
C VAL A 14 -0.03 -2.24 -5.02
N GLU A 15 -0.35 -3.30 -5.77
CA GLU A 15 -0.01 -3.43 -7.20
C GLU A 15 -0.71 -2.36 -8.03
N VAL A 16 -1.99 -2.08 -7.73
CA VAL A 16 -2.74 -1.00 -8.40
C VAL A 16 -2.07 0.35 -8.15
N ALA A 17 -1.66 0.65 -6.91
CA ALA A 17 -0.98 1.90 -6.60
C ALA A 17 0.35 2.02 -7.36
N GLU A 18 1.15 0.95 -7.44
CA GLU A 18 2.41 0.96 -8.19
C GLU A 18 2.19 1.17 -9.69
N LEU A 19 1.24 0.44 -10.29
CA LEU A 19 0.89 0.57 -11.70
C LEU A 19 0.41 1.98 -12.04
N LEU A 20 -0.45 2.56 -11.20
CA LEU A 20 -0.96 3.91 -11.41
C LEU A 20 0.14 4.96 -11.25
N ARG A 21 1.03 4.82 -10.28
CA ARG A 21 2.22 5.69 -10.15
C ARG A 21 3.13 5.62 -11.36
N GLU A 22 3.39 4.42 -11.88
CA GLU A 22 4.16 4.24 -13.11
C GLU A 22 3.49 4.92 -14.30
N SER A 23 2.15 4.80 -14.41
CA SER A 23 1.37 5.45 -15.48
C SER A 23 1.44 6.98 -15.39
N LEU A 24 1.41 7.54 -14.17
CA LEU A 24 1.51 8.98 -13.93
C LEU A 24 2.92 9.50 -14.25
N ALA A 25 3.97 8.75 -13.89
CA ALA A 25 5.35 9.09 -14.21
C ALA A 25 5.58 9.14 -15.73
N LYS A 26 5.14 8.11 -16.47
CA LYS A 26 5.21 8.08 -17.95
C LYS A 26 4.47 9.25 -18.59
N ALA A 27 3.32 9.62 -18.03
CA ALA A 27 2.52 10.72 -18.51
C ALA A 27 3.17 12.10 -18.23
N ALA A 28 3.91 12.23 -17.13
CA ALA A 28 4.70 13.41 -16.81
C ALA A 28 5.90 13.57 -17.78
N ASP A 29 6.57 12.48 -18.14
CA ASP A 29 7.68 12.50 -19.08
C ASP A 29 7.24 12.83 -20.53
N ALA A 30 6.04 12.40 -20.92
CA ALA A 30 5.52 12.57 -22.27
C ALA A 30 5.04 14.00 -22.59
N HIS A 31 4.58 14.76 -21.59
CA HIS A 31 3.93 16.06 -21.79
C HIS A 31 4.65 17.16 -21.01
N THR A 32 5.32 18.06 -21.73
CA THR A 32 6.07 19.19 -21.14
C THR A 32 5.17 20.30 -20.61
N THR A 33 3.95 20.49 -21.16
CA THR A 33 3.03 21.54 -20.70
C THR A 33 1.60 21.03 -20.52
N LEU A 34 0.86 21.65 -19.59
CA LEU A 34 -0.55 21.34 -19.30
C LEU A 34 -1.49 21.65 -20.47
N ALA A 35 -1.07 22.50 -21.42
CA ALA A 35 -1.88 22.93 -22.56
C ALA A 35 -1.94 21.88 -23.68
N ASP A 36 -0.98 20.94 -23.70
CA ASP A 36 -0.88 19.90 -24.73
C ASP A 36 -1.67 18.63 -24.37
N ILE A 37 -2.23 18.58 -23.15
CA ILE A 37 -2.92 17.41 -22.61
C ILE A 37 -4.38 17.43 -23.07
N SER A 38 -4.82 16.34 -23.71
CA SER A 38 -6.24 16.17 -24.07
C SER A 38 -7.14 16.09 -22.83
N ASP A 39 -8.40 16.53 -22.93
CA ASP A 39 -9.36 16.47 -21.82
C ASP A 39 -9.51 15.05 -21.25
N ASP A 40 -9.49 14.03 -22.10
CA ASP A 40 -9.59 12.64 -21.66
C ASP A 40 -8.35 12.18 -20.90
N GLU A 41 -7.16 12.62 -21.31
CA GLU A 41 -5.93 12.33 -20.58
C GLU A 41 -5.88 13.08 -19.24
N LEU A 42 -6.37 14.32 -19.18
CA LEU A 42 -6.50 15.07 -17.93
C LEU A 42 -7.45 14.38 -16.94
N ARG A 43 -8.59 13.87 -17.43
CA ARG A 43 -9.54 13.07 -16.64
C ARG A 43 -8.89 11.81 -16.10
N ALA A 44 -8.18 11.06 -16.96
CA ALA A 44 -7.48 9.84 -16.56
C ALA A 44 -6.44 10.14 -15.47
N ARG A 45 -5.62 11.19 -15.63
CA ARG A 45 -4.62 11.60 -14.63
C ARG A 45 -5.25 11.95 -13.29
N THR A 46 -6.34 12.72 -13.30
CA THR A 46 -7.04 13.13 -12.07
C THR A 46 -7.62 11.91 -11.34
N LEU A 47 -8.21 10.97 -12.09
CA LEU A 47 -8.69 9.71 -11.54
C LEU A 47 -7.55 8.88 -10.95
N HIS A 48 -6.45 8.71 -11.70
CA HIS A 48 -5.29 7.93 -11.25
C HIS A 48 -4.70 8.51 -9.97
N GLN A 49 -4.49 9.83 -9.91
CA GLN A 49 -3.99 10.51 -8.72
C GLN A 49 -4.94 10.32 -7.54
N GLY A 50 -6.25 10.52 -7.74
CA GLY A 50 -7.23 10.35 -6.66
C GLY A 50 -7.29 8.93 -6.10
N VAL A 51 -7.06 7.91 -6.94
CA VAL A 51 -6.98 6.51 -6.52
C VAL A 51 -5.69 6.25 -5.72
N VAL A 52 -4.54 6.75 -6.19
CA VAL A 52 -3.28 6.63 -5.44
C VAL A 52 -3.40 7.30 -4.07
N ASP A 53 -3.92 8.53 -4.01
CA ASP A 53 -4.15 9.26 -2.76
C ASP A 53 -5.14 8.55 -1.82
N HIS A 54 -6.08 7.80 -2.39
CA HIS A 54 -6.99 6.96 -1.59
C HIS A 54 -6.25 5.76 -0.99
N ILE A 55 -5.48 5.03 -1.79
CA ILE A 55 -4.76 3.83 -1.35
C ILE A 55 -3.67 4.19 -0.33
N GLU A 56 -2.99 5.32 -0.49
CA GLU A 56 -1.99 5.80 0.48
C GLU A 56 -2.58 6.13 1.86
N ARG A 57 -3.87 6.47 1.93
CA ARG A 57 -4.58 6.68 3.20
C ARG A 57 -5.01 5.37 3.87
N LEU A 58 -5.04 4.26 3.12
CA LEU A 58 -5.40 2.96 3.66
C LEU A 58 -4.19 2.29 4.35
N PRO A 59 -4.43 1.36 5.28
CA PRO A 59 -3.36 0.61 5.93
C PRO A 59 -2.41 -0.11 4.96
N CYS A 60 -2.94 -0.53 3.79
CA CYS A 60 -2.15 -1.21 2.75
C CYS A 60 -1.15 -0.31 2.04
N GLY A 61 -1.28 1.03 2.12
CA GLY A 61 -0.31 1.97 1.56
C GLY A 61 1.09 1.84 2.17
N ARG A 62 1.21 1.11 3.29
CA ARG A 62 2.47 0.78 3.94
C ARG A 62 3.19 -0.39 3.30
N PHE A 63 2.55 -1.26 2.53
CA PHE A 63 3.23 -2.39 1.90
C PHE A 63 4.06 -1.97 0.69
N ARG A 64 5.14 -2.71 0.42
CA ARG A 64 5.76 -2.76 -0.90
C ARG A 64 5.20 -3.96 -1.68
N VAL A 65 5.20 -3.89 -3.01
CA VAL A 65 4.72 -5.00 -3.85
C VAL A 65 5.47 -6.30 -3.54
N SER A 66 6.81 -6.25 -3.44
CA SER A 66 7.61 -7.44 -3.07
C SER A 66 7.25 -8.01 -1.69
N ASP A 67 6.89 -7.17 -0.70
CA ASP A 67 6.48 -7.64 0.62
C ASP A 67 5.09 -8.28 0.59
N ALA A 68 4.18 -7.76 -0.26
CA ALA A 68 2.84 -8.28 -0.46
C ALA A 68 2.85 -9.62 -1.21
N GLU A 69 3.69 -9.78 -2.23
CA GLU A 69 3.90 -11.06 -2.93
C GLU A 69 4.46 -12.13 -1.99
N ALA A 70 5.45 -11.77 -1.17
CA ALA A 70 6.02 -12.68 -0.18
C ALA A 70 4.96 -13.10 0.85
N LEU A 71 4.17 -12.14 1.37
CA LEU A 71 3.08 -12.41 2.30
C LEU A 71 2.02 -13.33 1.68
N THR A 72 1.67 -13.12 0.41
CA THR A 72 0.72 -13.96 -0.34
C THR A 72 1.19 -15.41 -0.35
N GLY A 73 2.47 -15.65 -0.69
CA GLY A 73 3.04 -16.99 -0.72
C GLY A 73 3.08 -17.67 0.66
N GLU A 74 3.41 -16.92 1.71
CA GLU A 74 3.42 -17.44 3.08
C GLU A 74 2.01 -17.76 3.60
N LEU A 75 1.02 -16.90 3.30
CA LEU A 75 -0.37 -17.08 3.73
C LEU A 75 -1.03 -18.30 3.07
N ILE A 76 -0.89 -18.45 1.76
CA ILE A 76 -1.43 -19.60 1.02
C ILE A 76 -0.72 -20.89 1.44
N GLY A 77 0.62 -20.84 1.58
CA GLY A 77 1.42 -22.02 1.87
C GLY A 77 1.26 -22.57 3.30
N ARG A 78 1.02 -21.71 4.30
CA ARG A 78 0.93 -22.13 5.71
C ARG A 78 -0.49 -22.31 6.23
N PHE A 79 -1.41 -21.47 5.79
CA PHE A 79 -2.74 -21.37 6.39
C PHE A 79 -3.87 -21.84 5.47
N ASP A 80 -3.57 -22.29 4.25
CA ASP A 80 -4.58 -22.75 3.27
C ASP A 80 -5.74 -21.76 3.12
N LEU A 81 -5.40 -20.47 3.06
CA LEU A 81 -6.35 -19.38 2.90
C LEU A 81 -6.81 -19.28 1.45
N ALA A 82 -8.08 -18.94 1.25
CA ALA A 82 -8.59 -18.69 -0.09
C ALA A 82 -7.94 -17.43 -0.68
N GLU A 83 -7.79 -17.37 -2.00
CA GLU A 83 -7.18 -16.22 -2.69
C GLU A 83 -7.90 -14.90 -2.35
N ALA A 84 -9.23 -14.95 -2.16
CA ALA A 84 -10.02 -13.80 -1.74
C ALA A 84 -9.70 -13.33 -0.31
N ASP A 85 -9.49 -14.26 0.62
CA ASP A 85 -9.14 -13.94 2.01
C ASP A 85 -7.75 -13.30 2.05
N VAL A 86 -6.80 -13.87 1.31
CA VAL A 86 -5.43 -13.34 1.21
C VAL A 86 -5.42 -11.94 0.62
N LEU A 87 -6.18 -11.71 -0.45
CA LEU A 87 -6.35 -10.39 -1.06
C LEU A 87 -6.90 -9.37 -0.05
N GLN A 88 -7.90 -9.76 0.75
CA GLN A 88 -8.47 -8.87 1.76
C GLN A 88 -7.51 -8.61 2.93
N ILE A 89 -6.73 -9.61 3.37
CA ILE A 89 -5.69 -9.44 4.40
C ILE A 89 -4.66 -8.41 3.93
N ILE A 90 -4.21 -8.49 2.68
CA ILE A 90 -3.22 -7.54 2.12
C ILE A 90 -3.83 -6.13 2.00
N ASN A 91 -5.08 -6.02 1.54
CA ASN A 91 -5.73 -4.73 1.34
C ASN A 91 -6.12 -4.01 2.64
N HIS A 92 -6.45 -4.74 3.70
CA HIS A 92 -6.86 -4.16 4.98
C HIS A 92 -5.76 -4.13 6.03
N ALA A 93 -4.72 -4.95 5.88
CA ALA A 93 -3.59 -5.06 6.81
C ALA A 93 -4.04 -5.20 8.28
N PRO A 94 -4.84 -6.22 8.63
CA PRO A 94 -5.41 -6.36 9.97
C PRO A 94 -4.29 -6.47 11.02
N THR A 95 -4.39 -5.68 12.07
CA THR A 95 -3.42 -5.67 13.19
C THR A 95 -3.99 -6.28 14.46
N ARG A 96 -5.30 -6.50 14.48
CA ARG A 96 -6.03 -7.06 15.60
C ARG A 96 -6.81 -8.28 15.15
N GLU A 97 -6.97 -9.20 16.09
CA GLU A 97 -7.75 -10.43 15.90
C GLU A 97 -9.20 -10.17 15.48
N VAL A 98 -9.83 -9.14 16.07
CA VAL A 98 -11.20 -8.73 15.70
C VAL A 98 -11.30 -8.24 14.26
N GLU A 99 -10.25 -7.66 13.71
CA GLU A 99 -10.21 -7.23 12.30
C GLU A 99 -10.03 -8.44 11.39
N LEU A 100 -9.16 -9.37 11.78
CA LEU A 100 -8.91 -10.61 11.05
C LEU A 100 -10.15 -11.50 10.97
N GLN A 101 -10.95 -11.58 12.05
CA GLN A 101 -12.22 -12.31 12.07
C GLN A 101 -13.28 -11.71 11.13
N MET A 102 -13.16 -10.42 10.77
CA MET A 102 -14.04 -9.78 9.77
C MET A 102 -13.59 -10.03 8.34
N VAL A 103 -12.34 -10.46 8.14
CA VAL A 103 -11.75 -10.76 6.84
C VAL A 103 -11.87 -12.25 6.51
N VAL A 104 -11.54 -13.12 7.48
CA VAL A 104 -11.53 -14.57 7.28
C VAL A 104 -12.77 -15.18 7.93
N GLU A 105 -13.59 -15.86 7.12
CA GLU A 105 -14.77 -16.57 7.62
C GLU A 105 -14.39 -17.77 8.52
N SER A 106 -15.17 -17.97 9.58
CA SER A 106 -14.98 -19.08 10.54
C SER A 106 -13.54 -19.19 11.10
N LEU A 107 -12.85 -18.05 11.30
CA LEU A 107 -11.45 -18.02 11.76
C LEU A 107 -11.20 -18.90 13.00
N TYR A 108 -12.00 -18.77 14.06
CA TYR A 108 -11.86 -19.56 15.29
C TYR A 108 -12.18 -21.06 15.16
N GLU A 109 -12.93 -21.44 14.13
CA GLU A 109 -13.25 -22.84 13.87
C GLU A 109 -12.16 -23.51 13.01
N ARG A 110 -11.48 -22.72 12.17
CA ARG A 110 -10.45 -23.18 11.24
C ARG A 110 -9.03 -23.15 11.81
N PHE A 111 -8.73 -22.19 12.70
CA PHE A 111 -7.37 -21.92 13.17
C PHE A 111 -7.28 -21.96 14.69
N SER A 112 -6.13 -22.41 15.20
CA SER A 112 -5.84 -22.34 16.63
C SER A 112 -5.51 -20.90 17.04
N ALA A 113 -5.59 -20.60 18.35
CA ALA A 113 -5.20 -19.29 18.87
C ALA A 113 -3.73 -18.95 18.58
N GLU A 114 -2.86 -19.97 18.47
CA GLU A 114 -1.46 -19.84 18.13
C GLU A 114 -1.28 -19.46 16.65
N ASP A 115 -2.01 -20.11 15.75
CA ASP A 115 -2.00 -19.80 14.31
C ASP A 115 -2.50 -18.38 14.02
N ILE A 116 -3.55 -17.95 14.73
CA ILE A 116 -4.12 -16.60 14.62
C ILE A 116 -3.09 -15.56 15.07
N ALA A 117 -2.38 -15.81 16.17
CA ALA A 117 -1.32 -14.94 16.65
C ALA A 117 -0.14 -14.87 15.67
N GLU A 118 0.26 -16.02 15.09
CA GLU A 118 1.32 -16.08 14.08
C GLU A 118 0.93 -15.30 12.81
N LEU A 119 -0.30 -15.45 12.32
CA LEU A 119 -0.80 -14.73 11.14
C LEU A 119 -0.75 -13.22 11.37
N LEU A 120 -1.25 -12.74 12.51
CA LEU A 120 -1.18 -11.31 12.86
C LEU A 120 0.26 -10.82 12.96
N GLN A 121 1.16 -11.61 13.53
CA GLN A 121 2.58 -11.28 13.61
C GLN A 121 3.22 -11.19 12.22
N MET A 122 2.87 -12.09 11.31
CA MET A 122 3.34 -12.12 9.94
C MET A 122 2.88 -10.88 9.16
N VAL A 123 1.58 -10.54 9.23
CA VAL A 123 1.05 -9.32 8.62
C VAL A 123 1.78 -8.09 9.17
N GLN A 124 1.94 -7.98 10.49
CA GLN A 124 2.60 -6.85 11.12
C GLN A 124 4.08 -6.72 10.73
N LYS A 125 4.78 -7.85 10.57
CA LYS A 125 6.18 -7.90 10.11
C LYS A 125 6.31 -7.32 8.71
N HIS A 126 5.44 -7.70 7.78
CA HIS A 126 5.50 -7.23 6.39
C HIS A 126 5.06 -5.75 6.27
N VAL A 127 4.07 -5.30 7.06
CA VAL A 127 3.67 -3.89 7.15
C VAL A 127 4.77 -2.99 7.73
N SER A 128 5.56 -3.51 8.68
CA SER A 128 6.61 -2.74 9.37
C SER A 128 7.95 -2.81 8.64
N SER A 129 8.22 -3.85 7.84
CA SER A 129 9.42 -3.97 7.00
C SER A 129 9.58 -2.81 6.02
N ALA A 130 8.45 -2.28 5.53
CA ALA A 130 8.45 -1.11 4.66
C ALA A 130 8.80 0.21 5.36
N ALA A 131 8.82 0.24 6.70
CA ALA A 131 9.29 1.38 7.50
C ALA A 131 10.81 1.28 7.77
N GLY A 132 11.62 1.17 6.71
CA GLY A 132 13.07 1.39 6.78
C GLY A 132 13.41 2.90 6.78
N PRO A 133 14.53 3.33 7.41
CA PRO A 133 14.68 4.68 7.94
C PRO A 133 15.06 5.70 6.86
N THR A 134 14.23 6.73 6.66
CA THR A 134 14.75 8.02 6.18
C THR A 134 15.46 8.71 7.35
N SER A 135 16.70 8.30 7.61
CA SER A 135 17.63 9.07 8.44
C SER A 135 18.07 10.32 7.67
N SER A 136 17.24 11.37 7.68
CA SER A 136 17.69 12.72 7.34
C SER A 136 18.36 13.32 8.57
N GLY A 137 19.67 13.09 8.70
CA GLY A 137 20.52 13.79 9.63
C GLY A 137 20.56 15.28 9.28
N SER A 138 19.75 16.09 9.96
CA SER A 138 19.96 17.53 10.06
C SER A 138 20.85 17.79 11.27
N THR A 139 22.16 17.86 11.05
CA THR A 139 23.13 18.44 11.98
C THR A 139 22.82 19.94 12.17
N GLY A 140 21.97 20.23 13.15
CA GLY A 140 21.76 21.59 13.65
C GLY A 140 23.01 22.10 14.36
N LYS A 141 23.85 22.84 13.64
CA LYS A 141 24.94 23.64 14.21
C LYS A 141 24.32 24.81 14.99
N PRO A 142 24.60 25.00 16.29
CA PRO A 142 24.11 26.16 17.03
C PRO A 142 25.00 27.36 16.73
N THR A 143 24.59 28.22 15.79
CA THR A 143 25.20 29.55 15.63
C THR A 143 24.51 30.51 16.59
N GLY A 144 25.17 30.78 17.72
CA GLY A 144 24.78 31.84 18.64
C GLY A 144 24.87 33.19 17.96
N GLY A 145 23.72 33.85 17.80
CA GLY A 145 23.61 35.25 17.43
C GLY A 145 23.05 36.03 18.62
N THR A 146 23.94 36.56 19.46
CA THR A 146 23.61 37.54 20.48
C THR A 146 23.22 38.85 19.78
N LEU A 147 21.92 39.19 19.78
CA LEU A 147 21.44 40.54 19.52
C LEU A 147 21.59 41.34 20.81
N VAL A 148 22.62 42.18 20.88
CA VAL A 148 22.73 43.24 21.88
C VAL A 148 21.88 44.40 21.38
N VAL A 149 20.81 44.69 22.12
CA VAL A 149 20.01 45.91 21.96
C VAL A 149 20.70 46.99 22.79
N THR A 150 21.18 48.03 22.13
CA THR A 150 21.71 49.24 22.77
C THR A 150 20.55 50.24 22.90
N GLU A 151 20.20 50.60 24.14
CA GLU A 151 19.65 51.92 24.50
C GLU A 151 20.74 52.73 25.19
#